data_AF-A0A6N6SQ92-F1
#
_entry.id   AF-A0A6N6SQ92-F1
#
_cell.length_a   1.000
_cell.length_b   1.000
_cell.length_c   1.000
_cell.angle_alpha   90.00
_cell.angle_beta   90.00
_cell.angle_gamma   90.00
#
_symmetry.space_group_name_H-M   'P 1'
#
loop_
_entity.id
_entity.type
_entity.pdbx_description
1 polymer ?
#
loop_
_entity_poly.entity_id
_entity_poly.type
_entity_poly.pdbx_seq_one_letter_code
_entity_poly.pdbx_strand_id
1 'polypeptide(L)'
;MTIRETLQNGKNGLLYGNRLVLPFKARFLTVVIENEIITDFSHASKHVALVEEDNYTSIYFFKYQSLRNTLAKYEGIKLLVVEKEDDIFDLSKHKKLMVYRTETHTATIEETDQDILFIE
;
A
#
# COMPACT_ATOMS: atom_id res chain seq x y z
N MET A 1 -2.37 -15.03 1.31
CA MET A 1 -3.19 -14.60 0.17
C MET A 1 -2.35 -13.68 -0.70
N THR A 2 -2.48 -13.78 -2.01
CA THR A 2 -1.76 -12.96 -3.00
C THR A 2 -2.45 -11.61 -3.23
N ILE A 3 -1.77 -10.67 -3.89
CA ILE A 3 -2.39 -9.42 -4.36
C ILE A 3 -3.53 -9.77 -5.31
N ARG A 4 -3.29 -10.68 -6.26
CA ARG A 4 -4.30 -11.13 -7.24
C ARG A 4 -5.55 -11.67 -6.57
N GLU A 5 -5.41 -12.58 -5.61
CA GLU A 5 -6.54 -13.14 -4.87
C GLU A 5 -7.30 -12.07 -4.07
N THR A 6 -6.59 -11.08 -3.53
CA THR A 6 -7.21 -9.95 -2.82
C THR A 6 -8.13 -9.17 -3.74
N LEU A 7 -7.61 -8.77 -4.91
CA LEU A 7 -8.34 -7.97 -5.88
C LEU A 7 -9.54 -8.72 -6.44
N GLN A 8 -9.36 -10.00 -6.81
CA GLN A 8 -10.44 -10.84 -7.35
C GLN A 8 -11.59 -11.06 -6.36
N ASN A 9 -11.28 -11.17 -5.07
CA ASN A 9 -12.28 -11.35 -4.02
C ASN A 9 -12.82 -10.04 -3.45
N GLY A 10 -12.38 -8.88 -3.96
CA GLY A 10 -12.79 -7.57 -3.46
C GLY A 10 -12.51 -7.37 -1.97
N LYS A 11 -11.42 -7.97 -1.44
CA LYS A 11 -11.11 -7.83 -0.02
C LYS A 11 -10.56 -6.44 0.29
N ASN A 12 -11.12 -5.84 1.32
CA ASN A 12 -10.68 -4.54 1.81
C ASN A 12 -9.45 -4.66 2.72
N GLY A 13 -8.63 -3.62 2.72
CA GLY A 13 -7.66 -3.35 3.77
C GLY A 13 -8.30 -2.69 4.98
N LEU A 14 -7.48 -2.35 5.98
CA LEU A 14 -7.90 -1.66 7.20
C LEU A 14 -7.00 -0.44 7.48
N LEU A 15 -7.59 0.60 8.06
CA LEU A 15 -6.90 1.81 8.52
C LEU A 15 -7.13 1.98 10.02
N TYR A 16 -6.06 1.93 10.79
CA TYR A 16 -6.08 2.14 12.24
C TYR A 16 -4.97 3.08 12.66
N GLY A 17 -5.33 4.26 13.17
CA GLY A 17 -4.34 5.28 13.50
C GLY A 17 -3.44 5.55 12.29
N ASN A 18 -2.14 5.41 12.46
CA ASN A 18 -1.14 5.62 11.42
C ASN A 18 -0.78 4.37 10.59
N ARG A 19 -1.60 3.32 10.69
CA ARG A 19 -1.33 2.01 10.09
C ARG A 19 -2.33 1.66 8.99
N LEU A 20 -1.80 1.26 7.84
CA LEU A 20 -2.54 0.56 6.79
C LEU A 20 -2.27 -0.93 6.90
N VAL A 21 -3.32 -1.75 6.91
CA VAL A 21 -3.24 -3.22 6.92
C VAL A 21 -3.77 -3.75 5.60
N LEU A 22 -2.90 -4.41 4.84
CA LEU A 22 -3.20 -5.00 3.54
C LEU A 22 -3.40 -6.51 3.70
N PRO A 23 -4.48 -7.10 3.15
CA PRO A 23 -4.81 -8.51 3.36
C PRO A 23 -3.98 -9.46 2.48
N PHE A 24 -2.77 -9.05 2.09
CA PHE A 24 -1.84 -9.82 1.28
C PHE A 24 -0.41 -9.53 1.73
N LYS A 25 0.51 -10.39 1.29
CA LYS A 25 1.96 -10.16 1.37
C LYS A 25 2.46 -9.71 0.01
N ALA A 26 3.41 -8.79 -0.01
CA ALA A 26 3.97 -8.26 -1.25
C ALA A 26 5.40 -7.75 -1.03
N ARG A 27 6.13 -7.58 -2.14
CA ARG A 27 7.33 -6.76 -2.18
C ARG A 27 6.91 -5.34 -2.53
N PHE A 28 7.25 -4.38 -1.66
CA PHE A 28 6.93 -2.98 -1.86
C PHE A 28 8.12 -2.30 -2.55
N LEU A 29 7.85 -1.65 -3.67
CA LEU A 29 8.84 -0.88 -4.42
C LEU A 29 8.68 0.61 -4.18
N THR A 30 7.43 1.08 -4.10
CA THR A 30 7.11 2.48 -3.86
C THR A 30 5.80 2.61 -3.11
N VAL A 31 5.74 3.55 -2.19
CA VAL A 31 4.51 4.01 -1.55
C VAL A 31 4.42 5.52 -1.72
N VAL A 32 3.29 6.00 -2.24
CA VAL A 32 3.01 7.43 -2.38
C VAL A 32 1.83 7.78 -1.50
N ILE A 33 2.00 8.76 -0.63
CA ILE A 33 0.94 9.28 0.24
C ILE A 33 1.02 10.81 0.24
N GLU A 34 -0.10 11.47 -0.03
CA GLU A 34 -0.16 12.91 -0.31
C GLU A 34 0.85 13.31 -1.42
N ASN A 35 1.91 14.03 -1.07
CA ASN A 35 2.99 14.47 -1.95
C ASN A 35 4.34 13.79 -1.63
N GLU A 36 4.35 12.76 -0.77
CA GLU A 36 5.56 12.05 -0.36
C GLU A 36 5.70 10.75 -1.14
N ILE A 37 6.86 10.57 -1.79
CA ILE A 37 7.27 9.32 -2.43
C ILE A 37 8.23 8.61 -1.48
N ILE A 38 7.90 7.37 -1.12
CA ILE A 38 8.65 6.57 -0.16
C ILE A 38 9.12 5.30 -0.85
N THR A 39 10.44 5.12 -0.91
CA THR A 39 11.12 3.95 -1.52
C THR A 39 12.08 3.25 -0.57
N ASP A 40 12.41 3.86 0.58
CA ASP A 40 13.18 3.22 1.65
C ASP A 40 12.26 2.52 2.65
N PHE A 41 12.25 1.20 2.56
CA PHE A 41 11.54 0.30 3.48
C PHE A 41 12.50 -0.49 4.40
N SER A 42 13.75 -0.06 4.50
CA SER A 42 14.72 -0.68 5.41
C SER A 42 14.32 -0.48 6.87
N HIS A 43 14.90 -1.27 7.77
CA HIS A 43 14.68 -1.13 9.21
C HIS A 43 15.10 0.24 9.78
N ALA A 44 15.91 1.01 9.03
CA ALA A 44 16.35 2.35 9.41
C ALA A 44 15.45 3.47 8.85
N SER A 45 14.43 3.12 8.06
CA SER A 45 13.51 4.08 7.46
C SER A 45 12.85 4.94 8.55
N LYS A 46 12.90 6.26 8.36
CA LYS A 46 12.24 7.23 9.24
C LYS A 46 10.80 7.52 8.83
N HIS A 47 10.38 7.00 7.67
CA HIS A 47 9.09 7.31 7.08
C HIS A 47 8.07 6.21 7.35
N VAL A 48 8.47 4.95 7.12
CA VAL A 48 7.58 3.81 7.23
C VAL A 48 8.26 2.60 7.84
N ALA A 49 7.47 1.71 8.44
CA ALA A 49 7.87 0.34 8.70
C ALA A 49 6.87 -0.64 8.11
N LEU A 50 7.41 -1.67 7.45
CA LEU A 50 6.67 -2.82 6.98
C LEU A 50 6.75 -3.94 8.01
N VAL A 51 5.61 -4.45 8.43
CA VAL A 51 5.51 -5.64 9.29
C VAL A 51 4.71 -6.68 8.53
N GLU A 52 5.39 -7.72 8.06
CA GLU A 52 4.77 -8.84 7.37
C GLU A 52 4.39 -9.92 8.38
N GLU A 53 3.14 -10.38 8.30
CA GLU A 53 2.54 -11.39 9.14
C GLU A 53 2.05 -12.52 8.22
N ASP A 54 1.68 -13.68 8.77
CA ASP A 54 1.34 -14.87 7.98
C ASP A 54 0.31 -14.60 6.87
N ASN A 55 -0.68 -13.75 7.16
CA ASN A 55 -1.84 -13.52 6.30
C ASN A 55 -2.00 -12.08 5.81
N TYR A 56 -1.15 -11.14 6.24
CA TYR A 56 -1.31 -9.72 5.95
C TYR A 56 0.02 -8.97 6.06
N THR A 57 0.05 -7.74 5.54
CA THR A 57 1.16 -6.81 5.76
C THR A 57 0.63 -5.52 6.37
N SER A 58 1.29 -5.03 7.41
CA SER A 58 1.05 -3.71 7.98
C SER A 58 2.10 -2.72 7.49
N ILE A 59 1.66 -1.55 7.08
CA ILE A 59 2.49 -0.37 6.79
C ILE A 59 2.19 0.66 7.86
N TYR A 60 3.19 0.95 8.70
CA TYR A 60 3.12 2.02 9.69
C TYR A 60 3.72 3.28 9.08
N PHE A 61 2.99 4.39 9.06
CA PHE A 61 3.48 5.67 8.54
C PHE A 61 3.80 6.60 9.72
N PHE A 62 5.08 6.81 9.99
CA PHE A 62 5.52 7.44 11.25
C PHE A 62 5.22 8.94 11.35
N LYS A 63 5.07 9.63 10.21
CA LYS A 63 4.71 11.05 10.17
C LYS A 63 3.26 11.33 10.58
N TYR A 64 2.37 10.35 10.42
CA TYR A 64 0.93 10.55 10.58
C TYR A 64 0.49 10.05 11.95
N GLN A 65 -0.46 10.75 12.59
CA GLN A 65 -1.13 10.24 13.79
C GLN A 65 -2.35 9.38 13.43
N SER A 66 -3.07 9.77 12.38
CA SER A 66 -4.24 9.06 11.88
C SER A 66 -4.35 9.20 10.37
N LEU A 67 -4.04 8.13 9.63
CA LEU A 67 -4.19 8.07 8.17
C LEU A 67 -5.61 8.40 7.75
N ARG A 68 -6.60 7.92 8.51
CA ARG A 68 -8.00 8.17 8.21
C ARG A 68 -8.37 9.65 8.31
N ASN A 69 -7.79 10.39 9.26
CA ASN A 69 -8.07 11.81 9.43
C ASN A 69 -7.25 12.67 8.49
N THR A 70 -6.08 12.18 8.06
CA THR A 70 -5.20 12.88 7.12
C THR A 70 -5.66 12.72 5.67
N LEU A 71 -5.97 11.50 5.23
CA LEU A 71 -6.36 11.25 3.85
C LEU A 71 -7.73 11.87 3.54
N ALA A 72 -7.77 12.73 2.52
CA ALA A 72 -9.04 13.19 1.96
C ALA A 72 -9.84 12.01 1.37
N LYS A 73 -11.17 12.16 1.22
CA LYS A 73 -12.04 11.08 0.70
C LYS A 73 -11.61 10.57 -0.69
N TYR A 74 -10.99 11.42 -1.50
CA TYR A 74 -10.56 11.13 -2.87
C TYR A 74 -9.04 10.95 -3.01
N GLU A 75 -8.28 11.16 -1.93
CA GLU A 75 -6.84 10.94 -1.92
C GLU A 75 -6.55 9.54 -1.42
N GLY A 76 -5.97 8.72 -2.30
CA GLY A 76 -5.57 7.36 -2.00
C GLY A 76 -4.08 7.25 -1.73
N ILE A 77 -3.70 6.23 -0.96
CA ILE A 77 -2.31 5.78 -0.88
C ILE A 77 -2.02 4.95 -2.13
N LYS A 78 -0.96 5.28 -2.85
CA LYS A 78 -0.57 4.61 -4.08
C LYS A 78 0.57 3.65 -3.76
N LEU A 79 0.50 2.45 -4.29
CA LEU A 79 1.47 1.40 -4.04
C LEU A 79 1.98 0.87 -5.38
N LEU A 80 3.30 0.80 -5.53
CA LEU A 80 3.94 -0.03 -6.53
C LEU A 80 4.46 -1.28 -5.82
N VAL A 81 3.88 -2.42 -6.14
CA VAL A 81 4.15 -3.69 -5.45
C VAL A 81 4.34 -4.82 -6.46
N VAL A 82 5.00 -5.88 -6.01
CA VAL A 82 5.14 -7.15 -6.73
C VAL A 82 4.66 -8.27 -5.81
N GLU A 83 4.08 -9.32 -6.37
CA GLU A 83 3.74 -10.51 -5.59
C GLU A 83 4.98 -11.02 -4.84
N LYS A 84 4.79 -11.55 -3.62
CA LYS A 84 5.92 -11.87 -2.73
C LYS A 84 6.97 -12.79 -3.36
N GLU A 85 6.50 -13.77 -4.13
CA GLU A 85 7.30 -14.81 -4.78
C GLU A 85 7.72 -14.46 -6.22
N ASP A 86 7.23 -13.36 -6.79
CA ASP A 86 7.57 -12.95 -8.15
C ASP A 86 8.92 -12.20 -8.21
N ASP A 87 9.52 -12.19 -9.39
CA ASP A 87 10.75 -11.45 -9.67
C ASP A 87 10.48 -9.96 -9.80
N ILE A 88 11.17 -9.14 -9.00
CA ILE A 88 11.05 -7.68 -9.02
C ILE A 88 11.69 -7.06 -10.27
N PHE A 89 12.60 -7.78 -10.94
CA PHE A 89 13.25 -7.29 -12.16
C PHE A 89 12.39 -7.52 -13.41
N ASP A 90 11.33 -8.33 -13.32
CA ASP A 90 10.31 -8.43 -14.36
C ASP A 90 9.26 -7.33 -14.17
N LEU A 91 9.41 -6.25 -14.93
CA LEU A 91 8.51 -5.09 -14.88
C LEU A 91 7.05 -5.44 -15.20
N SER A 92 6.79 -6.55 -15.91
CA SER A 92 5.43 -7.01 -16.19
C SER A 92 4.71 -7.55 -14.94
N LYS A 93 5.46 -7.86 -13.87
CA LYS A 93 4.93 -8.30 -12.57
C LYS A 93 4.59 -7.15 -11.64
N HIS A 94 4.94 -5.92 -12.01
CA HIS A 94 4.68 -4.76 -11.19
C HIS A 94 3.18 -4.45 -11.20
N LYS A 95 2.64 -4.26 -10.00
CA LYS A 95 1.24 -3.97 -9.74
C LYS A 95 1.13 -2.60 -9.11
N LYS A 96 0.37 -1.73 -9.78
CA LYS A 96 0.05 -0.40 -9.30
C LYS A 96 -1.31 -0.45 -8.62
N LEU A 97 -1.31 -0.21 -7.31
CA LEU A 97 -2.52 -0.25 -6.50
C LEU A 97 -2.84 1.13 -5.95
N MET A 98 -4.12 1.45 -5.88
CA MET A 98 -4.67 2.56 -5.13
C MET A 98 -5.42 2.03 -3.92
N VAL A 99 -5.19 2.66 -2.78
CA VAL A 99 -5.85 2.34 -1.51
C VAL A 99 -6.61 3.56 -1.02
N TYR A 100 -7.94 3.49 -1.01
CA TYR A 100 -8.80 4.58 -0.58
C TYR A 100 -9.43 4.30 0.76
N ARG A 101 -9.47 5.31 1.63
CA ARG A 101 -10.23 5.19 2.89
C ARG A 101 -11.72 5.07 2.59
N THR A 102 -12.44 4.34 3.43
CA THR A 102 -13.90 4.36 3.42
C THR A 102 -14.47 5.23 4.54
N GLU A 103 -15.79 5.25 4.68
CA GLU A 103 -16.49 5.86 5.82
C GLU A 103 -16.34 5.04 7.12
N THR A 104 -15.63 3.92 7.08
CA THR A 104 -15.32 3.07 8.24
C THR A 104 -13.81 2.87 8.37
N HIS A 105 -13.37 1.96 9.24
CA HIS A 105 -11.95 1.62 9.40
C HIS A 105 -11.42 0.73 8.26
N THR A 106 -12.18 0.56 7.18
CA THR A 106 -11.75 -0.21 6.01
C THR A 106 -11.12 0.70 4.95
N ALA A 107 -10.37 0.09 4.04
CA ALA A 107 -9.87 0.72 2.84
C ALA A 107 -10.13 -0.14 1.62
N THR A 108 -10.64 0.43 0.53
CA THR A 108 -10.76 -0.26 -0.75
C THR A 108 -9.39 -0.33 -1.42
N ILE A 109 -9.15 -1.39 -2.18
CA ILE A 109 -7.89 -1.64 -2.88
C ILE A 109 -8.23 -1.92 -4.33
N GLU A 110 -7.66 -1.14 -5.24
CA GLU A 110 -7.96 -1.20 -6.67
C GLU A 110 -6.65 -1.19 -7.48
N GLU A 111 -6.60 -1.94 -8.57
CA GLU A 111 -5.49 -1.86 -9.53
C GLU A 111 -5.70 -0.64 -10.45
N THR A 112 -4.63 0.04 -10.84
CA THR A 112 -4.69 1.26 -11.67
C THR A 112 -3.59 1.27 -12.73
N ASP A 113 -3.88 1.83 -13.89
CA ASP A 113 -2.91 2.03 -14.98
C ASP A 113 -2.31 3.45 -14.97
N GLN A 114 -2.53 4.24 -13.91
CA GLN A 114 -2.07 5.63 -13.85
C GLN A 114 -0.55 5.73 -13.68
N ASP A 115 0.17 5.71 -14.81
CA ASP A 115 1.61 5.88 -14.91
C ASP A 115 2.12 7.21 -14.36
N ILE A 116 1.30 8.27 -14.48
CA ILE A 116 1.65 9.66 -14.15
C ILE A 116 2.07 9.84 -12.68
N LEU A 117 1.73 8.89 -11.81
CA LEU A 117 1.85 9.04 -10.36
C LEU A 117 3.14 8.45 -9.75
N PHE A 118 3.98 7.80 -10.56
CA PHE A 118 5.23 7.14 -10.13
C PHE A 118 6.44 7.61 -10.94
N ILE A 119 6.39 8.81 -11.51
CA ILE A 119 7.51 9.39 -12.26
C ILE A 119 8.59 9.81 -11.24
N GLU A 120 9.79 9.24 -11.37
CA GLU A 120 11.03 9.66 -10.68
C GLU A 120 11.65 10.90 -11.33
#